data_AF-A0A7S3GSM0-F1
#
_entry.id   AF-A0A7S3GSM0-F1
#
_cell.length_a   1.000
_cell.length_b   1.000
_cell.length_c   1.000
_cell.angle_alpha   90.00
_cell.angle_beta   90.00
_cell.angle_gamma   90.00
#
_symmetry.space_group_name_H-M   'P 1'
#
loop_
_entity.id
_entity.type
_entity.pdbx_description
1 polymer ?
#
loop_
_entity_poly.entity_id
_entity_poly.type
_entity_poly.pdbx_seq_one_letter_code
_entity_poly.pdbx_strand_id
1 'polypeptide(L)'
;MLSGNRGYLALDTNQNARIDNGLELFGPGTGNGFAELAQHDSDHNGWIDEADPVYQQLRVWTPSADGTGRLQTLAELGVGAIHTTSVATPFALRTADNGSLGAVRSTSAYLRENGGAGTVQQIDLSV
;
A
#
# COMPACT_ATOMS: atom_id res chain seq x y z
N MET A 1 3.66 -13.57 -8.93
CA MET A 1 3.19 -12.21 -8.60
C MET A 1 3.19 -12.11 -7.08
N LEU A 2 4.32 -11.93 -6.41
CA LEU A 2 5.22 -10.78 -6.39
C LEU A 2 6.68 -11.27 -6.47
N SER A 3 7.51 -10.66 -7.31
CA SER A 3 8.97 -10.86 -7.28
C SER A 3 9.63 -9.58 -6.78
N GLY A 4 10.47 -9.69 -5.75
CA GLY A 4 11.17 -8.56 -5.14
C GLY A 4 10.47 -7.95 -3.92
N ASN A 5 11.13 -6.95 -3.32
CA ASN A 5 10.82 -6.27 -2.05
C ASN A 5 9.52 -5.43 -2.10
N ARG A 6 8.39 -6.06 -2.45
CA ARG A 6 7.06 -5.45 -2.62
C ARG A 6 6.10 -6.00 -1.56
N GLY A 7 5.19 -5.16 -1.07
CA GLY A 7 4.14 -5.55 -0.14
C GLY A 7 2.91 -4.66 -0.29
N TYR A 8 1.82 -5.06 0.35
CA TYR A 8 0.56 -4.33 0.37
C TYR A 8 0.52 -3.38 1.57
N LEU A 9 0.12 -2.13 1.33
CA LEU A 9 -0.16 -1.20 2.41
C LEU A 9 -1.48 -1.60 3.08
N ALA A 10 -1.45 -1.68 4.40
CA ALA A 10 -2.57 -2.11 5.22
C ALA A 10 -2.70 -1.22 6.46
N LEU A 11 -3.92 -1.12 6.98
CA LEU A 11 -4.25 -0.48 8.23
C LEU A 11 -4.74 -1.53 9.22
N ASP A 12 -3.92 -1.81 10.24
CA ASP A 12 -4.27 -2.73 11.33
C ASP A 12 -5.27 -2.05 12.29
N THR A 13 -6.53 -2.01 11.88
CA THR A 13 -7.61 -1.28 12.59
C THR A 13 -7.97 -1.87 13.94
N ASN A 14 -7.75 -3.17 14.13
CA ASN A 14 -8.05 -3.89 15.38
C ASN A 14 -6.80 -4.10 16.26
N GLN A 15 -5.64 -3.63 15.81
CA GLN A 15 -4.35 -3.70 16.49
C GLN A 15 -3.93 -5.13 16.88
N ASN A 16 -4.35 -6.14 16.09
CA ASN A 16 -4.04 -7.54 16.36
C ASN A 16 -2.70 -7.99 15.73
N ALA A 17 -1.99 -7.08 15.05
CA ALA A 17 -0.75 -7.32 14.33
C ALA A 17 -0.86 -8.38 13.22
N ARG A 18 -2.05 -8.55 12.66
CA ARG A 18 -2.37 -9.45 11.55
C ARG A 18 -3.23 -8.71 10.54
N ILE A 19 -3.08 -9.06 9.27
CA ILE A 19 -3.97 -8.59 8.21
C ILE A 19 -4.77 -9.81 7.78
N ASP A 20 -5.87 -10.03 8.47
CA ASP A 20 -6.75 -11.19 8.28
C ASP A 20 -8.13 -10.81 7.73
N ASN A 21 -8.40 -9.50 7.61
CA ASN A 21 -9.57 -8.96 6.97
C ASN A 21 -9.19 -8.17 5.72
N GLY A 22 -9.84 -8.45 4.58
CA GLY A 22 -9.63 -7.70 3.34
C GLY A 22 -9.94 -6.20 3.46
N LEU A 23 -10.73 -5.80 4.47
CA LEU A 23 -11.01 -4.40 4.81
C LEU A 23 -9.83 -3.67 5.48
N GLU A 24 -8.80 -4.40 5.89
CA GLU A 24 -7.56 -3.81 6.42
C GLU A 24 -6.61 -3.41 5.28
N LEU A 25 -6.94 -3.72 4.02
CA LEU A 25 -6.25 -3.21 2.85
C LEU A 25 -6.95 -1.94 2.33
N PHE A 26 -6.16 -1.06 1.70
CA PHE A 26 -6.70 0.13 1.04
C PHE A 26 -7.23 -0.22 -0.36
N GLY A 27 -8.46 0.18 -0.66
CA GLY A 27 -9.14 0.04 -1.96
C GLY A 27 -10.37 -0.87 -1.98
N PRO A 28 -10.44 -2.00 -1.25
CA PRO A 28 -11.60 -2.91 -1.30
C PRO A 28 -12.94 -2.27 -0.89
N GLY A 29 -12.93 -1.22 -0.07
CA GLY A 29 -14.16 -0.54 0.37
C GLY A 29 -14.77 0.38 -0.67
N THR A 30 -13.95 1.18 -1.36
CA THR A 30 -14.41 2.26 -2.27
C THR A 30 -13.96 2.10 -3.72
N GLY A 31 -13.03 1.19 -3.99
CA GLY A 31 -12.32 1.08 -5.26
C GLY A 31 -11.25 2.14 -5.49
N ASN A 32 -10.90 2.96 -4.48
CA ASN A 32 -9.85 3.96 -4.56
C ASN A 32 -9.02 4.01 -3.27
N GLY A 33 -7.93 3.24 -3.22
CA GLY A 33 -7.11 3.11 -2.02
C GLY A 33 -6.38 4.40 -1.63
N PHE A 34 -6.04 5.25 -2.60
CA PHE A 34 -5.43 6.56 -2.31
C PHE A 34 -6.43 7.54 -1.70
N ALA A 35 -7.69 7.51 -2.14
CA ALA A 35 -8.74 8.32 -1.53
C ALA A 35 -9.06 7.85 -0.09
N GLU A 36 -9.04 6.54 0.16
CA GLU A 36 -9.17 5.99 1.51
C GLU A 36 -7.98 6.40 2.39
N LEU A 37 -6.74 6.32 1.88
CA LEU A 37 -5.55 6.75 2.60
C LEU A 37 -5.60 8.25 2.94
N ALA A 38 -6.05 9.10 2.00
CA ALA A 38 -6.17 10.55 2.19
C ALA A 38 -7.17 10.95 3.29
N GLN A 39 -8.11 10.09 3.67
CA GLN A 39 -9.02 10.37 4.80
C GLN A 39 -8.31 10.40 6.15
N HIS A 40 -7.09 9.86 6.20
CA HIS A 40 -6.30 9.79 7.43
C HIS A 40 -5.20 10.85 7.51
N ASP A 41 -5.08 11.72 6.50
CA ASP A 41 -4.19 12.89 6.49
C ASP A 41 -4.83 13.97 7.37
N SER A 42 -4.30 14.11 8.58
CA SER A 42 -4.92 14.88 9.66
C SER A 42 -4.63 16.38 9.55
N ASP A 43 -3.46 16.73 9.05
CA ASP A 43 -3.03 18.11 8.83
C ASP A 43 -3.28 18.60 7.38
N HIS A 44 -3.74 17.69 6.50
CA HIS A 44 -4.10 17.92 5.11
C HIS A 44 -2.92 18.39 4.25
N ASN A 45 -1.70 17.92 4.56
CA ASN A 45 -0.49 18.32 3.86
C ASN A 45 -0.19 17.47 2.61
N GLY A 46 -0.99 16.42 2.35
CA GLY A 46 -0.84 15.50 1.23
C GLY A 46 0.03 14.28 1.52
N TRP A 47 0.49 14.11 2.76
CA TRP A 47 1.31 13.00 3.22
C TRP A 47 0.66 12.33 4.41
N ILE A 48 0.90 11.02 4.52
CA ILE A 48 0.76 10.30 5.78
C ILE A 48 2.14 10.11 6.36
N ASP A 49 2.43 10.77 7.47
CA ASP A 49 3.71 10.74 8.16
C ASP A 49 3.56 10.72 9.70
N GLU A 50 4.65 10.90 10.44
CA GLU A 50 4.64 10.85 11.90
C GLU A 50 3.74 11.90 12.58
N ALA A 51 3.33 12.96 11.87
CA ALA A 51 2.36 13.93 12.36
C ALA A 51 0.94 13.37 12.38
N ASP A 52 0.67 12.28 11.64
CA ASP A 52 -0.66 11.67 11.54
C ASP A 52 -0.85 10.52 12.54
N PRO A 53 -1.95 10.52 13.33
CA PRO A 53 -2.23 9.44 14.29
C PRO A 53 -2.34 8.04 13.67
N VAL A 54 -2.66 7.94 12.38
CA VAL A 54 -2.78 6.66 11.67
C VAL A 54 -1.42 6.03 11.37
N TYR A 55 -0.34 6.82 11.28
CA TYR A 55 0.94 6.37 10.74
C TYR A 55 1.52 5.19 11.51
N GLN A 56 1.42 5.22 12.84
CA GLN A 56 1.87 4.14 13.72
C GLN A 56 1.06 2.84 13.58
N GLN A 57 -0.10 2.89 12.94
CA GLN A 57 -0.98 1.75 12.69
C GLN A 57 -0.82 1.20 11.27
N LEU A 58 -0.19 1.97 10.37
CA LEU A 58 0.09 1.50 9.02
C LEU A 58 1.12 0.38 9.03
N ARG A 59 0.86 -0.61 8.19
CA ARG A 59 1.67 -1.81 8.02
C ARG A 59 1.89 -2.09 6.54
N VAL A 60 2.97 -2.80 6.25
CA VAL A 60 3.21 -3.42 4.95
C VAL A 60 3.14 -4.92 5.13
N TRP A 61 2.14 -5.54 4.50
CA TRP A 61 2.00 -6.99 4.45
C TRP A 61 2.68 -7.55 3.21
N THR A 62 3.66 -8.41 3.42
CA THR A 62 4.36 -9.12 2.34
C THR A 62 3.96 -10.59 2.37
N PRO A 63 3.17 -11.09 1.41
CA PRO A 63 2.76 -12.49 1.40
C PRO A 63 3.97 -13.43 1.22
N SER A 64 3.96 -14.53 1.95
CA SER A 64 4.86 -15.68 1.77
C SER A 64 4.16 -16.79 0.98
N ALA A 65 4.93 -17.77 0.51
CA ALA A 65 4.41 -18.86 -0.32
C ALA A 65 3.35 -19.74 0.37
N ASP A 66 3.36 -19.79 1.70
CA ASP A 66 2.40 -20.51 2.55
C ASP A 66 1.22 -19.64 3.01
N GLY A 67 1.16 -18.37 2.58
CA GLY A 67 0.06 -17.45 2.88
C GLY A 67 0.09 -16.82 4.27
N THR A 68 1.05 -17.16 5.13
CA THR A 68 1.17 -16.57 6.48
C THR A 68 1.63 -15.11 6.41
N GLY A 69 2.48 -14.79 5.44
CA GLY A 69 3.01 -13.45 5.17
C GLY A 69 3.83 -12.87 6.32
N ARG A 70 4.49 -11.75 6.05
CA ARG A 70 5.20 -10.95 7.04
C ARG A 70 4.58 -9.57 7.11
N LEU A 71 4.23 -9.14 8.31
CA LEU A 71 3.74 -7.79 8.58
C LEU A 71 4.85 -6.96 9.21
N GLN A 72 5.04 -5.75 8.72
CA GLN A 72 6.01 -4.80 9.26
C GLN A 72 5.41 -3.40 9.34
N THR A 73 5.89 -2.59 10.28
CA THR A 73 5.55 -1.16 10.34
C THR A 73 6.27 -0.36 9.26
N LEU A 74 5.78 0.85 8.95
CA LEU A 74 6.48 1.77 8.05
C LEU A 74 7.87 2.13 8.59
N ALA A 75 7.97 2.37 9.90
CA ALA A 75 9.22 2.67 10.60
C ALA A 75 10.24 1.52 10.50
N GLU A 76 9.81 0.26 10.66
CA GLU A 76 10.69 -0.91 10.49
C GLU A 76 11.24 -1.04 9.05
N LEU A 77 10.49 -0.53 8.07
CA LEU A 77 10.89 -0.48 6.67
C LEU A 77 11.65 0.80 6.31
N GLY A 78 11.82 1.73 7.26
CA GLY A 78 12.43 3.04 7.06
C GLY A 78 11.67 3.93 6.08
N VAL A 79 10.35 3.74 5.95
CA VAL A 79 9.45 4.63 5.19
C VAL A 79 8.99 5.72 6.14
N GLY A 80 9.25 6.98 5.80
CA GLY A 80 8.93 8.15 6.62
C GLY A 80 7.60 8.80 6.28
N ALA A 81 7.23 8.78 5.00
CA ALA A 81 6.01 9.43 4.53
C ALA A 81 5.46 8.76 3.28
N ILE A 82 4.14 8.70 3.14
CA ILE A 82 3.45 8.21 1.93
C ILE A 82 2.59 9.34 1.37
N HIS A 83 2.76 9.67 0.09
CA HIS A 83 1.97 10.71 -0.55
C HIS A 83 0.58 10.18 -0.91
N THR A 84 -0.46 10.93 -0.54
CA THR A 84 -1.87 10.50 -0.69
C THR A 84 -2.41 10.79 -2.08
N THR A 85 -1.84 11.75 -2.80
CA THR A 85 -2.23 12.03 -4.20
C THR A 85 -1.49 11.12 -5.16
N SER A 86 -2.24 10.50 -6.08
CA SER A 86 -1.70 9.62 -7.11
C SER A 86 -1.95 10.16 -8.53
N VAL A 87 -1.14 9.70 -9.48
CA VAL A 87 -1.30 9.99 -10.91
C VAL A 87 -1.73 8.73 -11.64
N ALA A 88 -2.69 8.87 -12.56
CA ALA A 88 -3.14 7.77 -13.42
C ALA A 88 -1.95 7.22 -14.23
N THR A 89 -1.67 5.93 -14.06
CA THR A 89 -0.54 5.23 -14.71
C THR A 89 -1.01 3.85 -15.19
N PRO A 90 -2.01 3.81 -16.08
CA PRO A 90 -2.63 2.57 -16.51
C PRO A 90 -1.60 1.65 -17.18
N PHE A 91 -1.38 0.47 -16.59
CA PHE A 91 -0.45 -0.53 -17.13
C PHE A 91 -1.00 -1.93 -16.94
N ALA A 92 -1.23 -2.66 -18.03
CA ALA A 92 -1.77 -4.02 -17.98
C ALA A 92 -0.72 -5.01 -17.46
N LEU A 93 -1.07 -5.76 -16.43
CA LEU A 93 -0.26 -6.86 -15.91
C LEU A 93 -0.70 -8.14 -16.59
N ARG A 94 0.25 -8.86 -17.19
CA ARG A 94 -0.04 -10.08 -17.95
C ARG A 94 0.93 -11.21 -17.64
N THR A 95 0.46 -12.45 -17.83
CA THR A 95 1.31 -13.64 -17.86
C THR A 95 2.13 -13.71 -19.15
N ALA A 96 3.08 -14.64 -19.22
CA ALA A 96 3.89 -14.86 -20.43
C ALA A 96 3.05 -15.31 -21.64
N ASP A 97 1.94 -16.01 -21.40
CA ASP A 97 0.93 -16.43 -22.38
C ASP A 97 -0.17 -15.37 -22.62
N ASN A 98 0.06 -14.12 -22.20
CA ASN A 98 -0.82 -12.97 -22.42
C ASN A 98 -2.18 -13.02 -21.69
N GLY A 99 -2.33 -13.90 -20.69
CA GLY A 99 -3.44 -13.90 -19.75
C GLY A 99 -3.42 -12.66 -18.85
N SER A 100 -4.59 -12.14 -18.47
CA SER A 100 -4.70 -10.96 -17.58
C SER A 100 -4.36 -11.34 -16.14
N LEU A 101 -3.51 -10.55 -15.49
CA LEU A 101 -3.24 -10.61 -14.05
C LEU A 101 -3.78 -9.37 -13.32
N GLY A 102 -4.39 -8.44 -14.05
CA GLY A 102 -4.86 -7.15 -13.54
C GLY A 102 -4.22 -5.97 -14.26
N ALA A 103 -4.32 -4.80 -13.64
CA ALA A 103 -3.68 -3.59 -14.14
C ALA A 103 -3.26 -2.67 -13.00
N VAL A 104 -2.13 -1.98 -13.16
CA VAL A 104 -1.84 -0.78 -12.37
C VAL A 104 -2.81 0.30 -12.82
N ARG A 105 -3.48 0.96 -11.87
CA ARG A 105 -4.43 2.04 -12.13
C ARG A 105 -3.77 3.40 -11.94
N SER A 106 -3.10 3.58 -10.81
CA SER A 106 -2.42 4.82 -10.44
C SER A 106 -1.18 4.55 -9.59
N THR A 107 -0.28 5.53 -9.58
CA THR A 107 1.00 5.48 -8.87
C THR A 107 1.14 6.76 -8.05
N SER A 108 1.61 6.61 -6.82
CA SER A 108 2.07 7.66 -5.92
C SER A 108 3.51 7.38 -5.48
N ALA A 109 4.06 8.21 -4.61
CA ALA A 109 5.40 8.08 -4.06
C ALA A 109 5.38 7.87 -2.54
N TYR A 110 6.45 7.30 -2.03
CA TYR A 110 6.79 7.33 -0.61
C TYR A 110 8.24 7.77 -0.44
N LEU A 111 8.53 8.39 0.71
CA LEU A 111 9.86 8.81 1.10
C LEU A 111 10.41 7.91 2.21
N ARG A 112 11.72 7.74 2.22
CA ARG A 112 12.45 7.00 3.24
C ARG A 112 13.22 7.96 4.13
N GLU A 113 13.43 7.54 5.37
CA GLU A 113 14.25 8.27 6.36
C GLU A 113 15.71 8.47 5.91
N ASN A 114 16.20 7.62 5.01
CA ASN A 114 17.54 7.74 4.44
C ASN A 114 17.63 8.69 3.23
N GLY A 115 16.57 9.45 2.93
CA GLY A 115 16.47 10.35 1.77
C GLY A 115 16.16 9.64 0.45
N GLY A 116 15.99 8.31 0.45
CA GLY A 116 15.52 7.56 -0.70
C GLY A 116 14.03 7.74 -0.96
N ALA A 117 13.57 7.36 -2.14
CA ALA A 117 12.15 7.35 -2.50
C ALA A 117 11.78 6.06 -3.22
N GLY A 118 10.48 5.75 -3.22
CA GLY A 118 9.91 4.66 -4.01
C GLY A 118 8.48 4.94 -4.40
N THR A 119 7.82 3.95 -5.00
CA THR A 119 6.45 4.09 -5.51
C THR A 119 5.46 3.26 -4.71
N VAL A 120 4.26 3.81 -4.52
CA VAL A 120 3.06 3.08 -4.08
C VAL A 120 2.12 2.99 -5.27
N GLN A 121 1.48 1.84 -5.48
CA GLN A 121 0.63 1.62 -6.66
C GLN A 121 -0.74 1.08 -6.23
N GLN A 122 -1.79 1.59 -6.85
CA GLN A 122 -3.10 0.94 -6.83
C GLN A 122 -3.16 -0.06 -8.00
N ILE A 123 -3.47 -1.31 -7.68
CA ILE A 123 -3.56 -2.40 -8.65
C ILE A 123 -4.97 -2.98 -8.58
N ASP A 124 -5.62 -3.06 -9.73
CA ASP A 124 -6.89 -3.76 -9.90
C ASP A 124 -6.55 -5.19 -10.36
N LEU A 125 -6.66 -6.17 -9.47
CA LEU A 125 -6.37 -7.58 -9.80
C LEU A 125 -7.52 -8.20 -10.58
N SER A 126 -7.20 -8.96 -11.62
CA SER A 126 -8.19 -9.83 -12.28
C SER A 126 -8.33 -11.11 -11.46
N VAL A 127 -9.52 -11.39 -10.95
CA VAL A 127 -9.90 -12.67 -10.33
C VAL A 127 -10.49 -13.65 -11.34
#